data_AF-A0AAX3KLE5-F1
#
_entry.id   AF-A0AAX3KLE5-F1
#
_cell.length_a   1.000
_cell.length_b   1.000
_cell.length_c   1.000
_cell.angle_alpha   90.00
_cell.angle_beta   90.00
_cell.angle_gamma   90.00
#
_symmetry.space_group_name_H-M   'P 1'
#
loop_
_entity.id
_entity.type
_entity.pdbx_description
1 polymer ?
#
loop_
_entity_poly.entity_id
_entity_poly.type
_entity_poly.pdbx_seq_one_letter_code
_entity_poly.pdbx_strand_id
1 'polypeptide(L)'
;MNWPVRLGLLALVLASYWGIYQHGRSVERSQALATSAQRDSGDRLAETLGQRDARAEEQRRAQAQEEARARAHEQHQVADTGAAGADVAGQRLQHDVAQLAASVSCPGPDTGAIARGKAATRAAMVLSDLLTRADARAGELAKAYDQARIAGLACEASYNALIK
;
A
#
# COMPACT_ATOMS: atom_id res chain seq x y z
N MET A 1 55.88 -79.52 9.06
CA MET A 1 55.01 -78.56 8.33
C MET A 1 55.89 -77.72 7.42
N ASN A 2 55.76 -77.87 6.12
CA ASN A 2 56.68 -77.28 5.12
C ASN A 2 56.48 -75.76 5.02
N TRP A 3 57.57 -75.00 4.89
CA TRP A 3 57.59 -73.54 4.74
C TRP A 3 56.52 -72.95 3.78
N PRO A 4 56.28 -73.49 2.58
CA PRO A 4 55.26 -72.95 1.67
C PRO A 4 53.83 -73.04 2.22
N VAL A 5 53.49 -74.07 2.99
CA VAL A 5 52.16 -74.24 3.58
C VAL A 5 51.89 -73.16 4.64
N ARG A 6 52.92 -72.79 5.41
CA ARG A 6 52.82 -71.71 6.41
C ARG A 6 52.60 -70.34 5.75
N LEU A 7 53.28 -70.07 4.63
CA LEU A 7 53.08 -68.84 3.86
C LEU A 7 51.68 -68.76 3.24
N GLY A 8 51.17 -69.86 2.70
CA GLY A 8 49.81 -69.92 2.16
C GLY A 8 48.73 -69.65 3.21
N LEU A 9 48.89 -70.21 4.41
CA LEU A 9 47.99 -69.96 5.54
C LEU A 9 48.05 -68.50 6.00
N LEU A 10 49.24 -67.90 6.10
CA LEU A 10 49.39 -66.48 6.45
C LEU A 10 48.75 -65.55 5.42
N ALA A 11 48.93 -65.84 4.13
CA ALA A 11 48.31 -65.07 3.05
C ALA A 11 46.77 -65.13 3.11
N LEU A 12 46.20 -66.31 3.42
CA LEU A 12 44.75 -66.46 3.61
C LEU A 12 44.22 -65.65 4.78
N VAL A 13 44.92 -65.64 5.92
CA VAL A 13 44.53 -64.84 7.10
C VAL A 13 44.60 -63.34 6.80
N LEU A 14 45.64 -62.89 6.09
CA LEU A 14 45.75 -61.48 5.69
C LEU A 14 44.66 -61.10 4.70
N ALA A 15 44.35 -61.96 3.72
CA ALA A 15 43.29 -61.72 2.75
C ALA A 15 41.90 -61.68 3.41
N SER A 16 41.61 -62.57 4.37
CA SER A 16 40.34 -62.55 5.10
C SER A 16 40.21 -61.29 5.96
N TYR A 17 41.29 -60.89 6.66
CA TYR A 17 41.30 -59.67 7.46
C TYR A 17 41.11 -58.41 6.59
N TRP A 18 41.81 -58.36 5.45
CA TRP A 18 41.66 -57.27 4.48
C TRP A 18 40.24 -57.18 3.90
N GLY A 19 39.63 -58.32 3.57
CA GLY A 19 38.26 -58.39 3.10
C GLY A 19 37.26 -57.83 4.12
N ILE A 20 37.39 -58.24 5.40
CA ILE A 20 36.55 -57.73 6.49
C ILE A 20 36.75 -56.21 6.68
N TYR A 21 37.99 -55.73 6.63
CA TYR A 21 38.29 -54.31 6.78
C TYR A 21 37.70 -53.46 5.63
N GLN A 22 37.89 -53.89 4.38
CA GLN A 22 37.33 -53.19 3.21
C GLN A 22 35.79 -53.22 3.23
N HIS A 23 35.20 -54.34 3.63
CA HIS A 23 33.76 -54.45 3.79
C HIS A 23 33.24 -53.47 4.84
N GLY A 24 33.83 -53.45 6.04
CA GLY A 24 33.49 -52.48 7.09
C GLY A 24 33.59 -51.03 6.61
N ARG A 25 34.70 -50.67 5.95
CA ARG A 25 34.88 -49.32 5.36
C ARG A 25 33.83 -48.97 4.31
N SER A 26 33.42 -49.93 3.48
CA SER A 26 32.40 -49.72 2.46
C SER A 26 31.03 -49.48 3.07
N VAL A 27 30.68 -50.22 4.12
CA VAL A 27 29.42 -50.08 4.86
C VAL A 27 29.37 -48.73 5.56
N GLU A 28 30.41 -48.34 6.30
CA GLU A 28 30.51 -47.04 6.97
C GLU A 28 30.36 -45.87 5.97
N ARG A 29 31.05 -45.95 4.82
CA ARG A 29 30.91 -44.93 3.76
C ARG A 29 29.50 -44.87 3.19
N SER A 30 28.86 -46.01 2.96
CA SER A 30 27.50 -46.05 2.41
C SER A 30 26.48 -45.47 3.38
N GLN A 31 26.60 -45.76 4.68
CA GLN A 31 25.74 -45.22 5.72
C GLN A 31 25.97 -43.72 5.91
N ALA A 32 27.22 -43.27 5.88
CA ALA A 32 27.57 -41.86 5.95
C ALA A 32 26.98 -41.08 4.75
N LEU A 33 27.13 -41.59 3.53
CA LEU A 33 26.57 -40.97 2.32
C LEU A 33 25.05 -40.95 2.34
N ALA A 34 24.39 -42.04 2.77
CA ALA A 34 22.94 -42.08 2.88
C ALA A 34 22.42 -41.05 3.90
N THR A 35 23.07 -40.95 5.06
CA THR A 35 22.70 -39.98 6.10
C THR A 35 22.93 -38.54 5.63
N SER A 36 24.06 -38.27 4.96
CA SER A 36 24.34 -36.94 4.39
C SER A 36 23.33 -36.57 3.30
N ALA A 37 23.04 -37.49 2.37
CA ALA A 37 22.05 -37.25 1.32
C ALA A 37 20.65 -36.96 1.90
N GLN A 38 20.26 -37.66 2.96
CA GLN A 38 19.00 -37.40 3.66
C GLN A 38 18.99 -36.00 4.29
N ARG A 39 20.07 -35.58 4.96
CA ARG A 39 20.21 -34.21 5.50
C ARG A 39 20.17 -33.16 4.41
N ASP A 40 20.98 -33.30 3.36
CA ASP A 40 21.02 -32.36 2.23
C ASP A 40 19.63 -32.19 1.58
N SER A 41 18.86 -33.28 1.48
CA SER A 41 17.49 -33.22 0.96
C SER A 41 16.54 -32.47 1.89
N GLY A 42 16.68 -32.66 3.21
CA GLY A 42 15.92 -31.94 4.23
C GLY A 42 16.27 -30.46 4.25
N ASP A 43 17.56 -30.13 4.17
CA ASP A 43 18.06 -28.75 4.16
C ASP A 43 17.58 -28.00 2.93
N ARG A 44 17.64 -28.62 1.74
CA ARG A 44 17.08 -28.03 0.51
C ARG A 44 15.58 -27.83 0.59
N LEU A 45 14.85 -28.80 1.15
CA LEU A 45 13.41 -28.66 1.32
C LEU A 45 13.09 -27.49 2.28
N ALA A 46 13.76 -27.45 3.43
CA ALA A 46 13.61 -26.37 4.41
C ALA A 46 13.96 -25.00 3.80
N GLU A 47 15.02 -24.90 3.00
CA GLU A 47 15.39 -23.69 2.29
C GLU A 47 14.30 -23.26 1.30
N THR A 48 13.81 -24.18 0.46
CA THR A 48 12.77 -23.84 -0.53
C THR A 48 11.44 -23.45 0.12
N LEU A 49 11.07 -24.08 1.23
CA LEU A 49 9.89 -23.71 2.00
C LEU A 49 10.08 -22.33 2.64
N GLY A 50 11.21 -22.09 3.29
CA GLY A 50 11.52 -20.78 3.87
C GLY A 50 11.55 -19.65 2.84
N GLN A 51 12.11 -19.89 1.65
CA GLN A 51 12.07 -18.91 0.55
C GLN A 51 10.66 -18.64 0.04
N ARG A 52 9.81 -19.68 -0.05
CA ARG A 52 8.40 -19.51 -0.47
C ARG A 52 7.60 -18.73 0.55
N ASP A 53 7.75 -19.05 1.82
CA ASP A 53 7.07 -18.36 2.92
C ASP A 53 7.50 -16.89 2.98
N ALA A 54 8.81 -16.62 2.87
CA ALA A 54 9.34 -15.26 2.81
C ALA A 54 8.80 -14.47 1.60
N ARG A 55 8.77 -15.07 0.40
CA ARG A 55 8.20 -14.40 -0.79
C ARG A 55 6.69 -14.20 -0.68
N ALA A 56 5.96 -15.13 -0.08
CA ALA A 56 4.53 -14.98 0.14
C ALA A 56 4.24 -13.82 1.11
N GLU A 57 5.03 -13.69 2.17
CA GLU A 57 4.99 -12.55 3.10
C GLU A 57 5.29 -11.22 2.38
N GLU A 58 6.36 -11.17 1.59
CA GLU A 58 6.72 -9.99 0.79
C GLU A 58 5.60 -9.60 -0.19
N GLN A 59 5.03 -10.56 -0.90
CA GLN A 59 3.93 -10.34 -1.83
C GLN A 59 2.67 -9.84 -1.10
N ARG A 60 2.32 -10.42 0.05
CA ARG A 60 1.19 -9.96 0.85
C ARG A 60 1.37 -8.50 1.27
N ARG A 61 2.55 -8.14 1.79
CA ARG A 61 2.84 -6.75 2.21
C ARG A 61 2.81 -5.80 1.02
N ALA A 62 3.40 -6.18 -0.12
CA ALA A 62 3.41 -5.37 -1.33
C ALA A 62 1.98 -5.13 -1.84
N GLN A 63 1.15 -6.16 -1.87
CA GLN A 63 -0.25 -6.06 -2.29
C GLN A 63 -1.05 -5.16 -1.35
N ALA A 64 -0.91 -5.34 -0.03
CA ALA A 64 -1.62 -4.50 0.94
C ALA A 64 -1.21 -3.02 0.85
N GLN A 65 0.05 -2.72 0.57
CA GLN A 65 0.52 -1.35 0.32
C GLN A 65 -0.05 -0.77 -0.98
N GLU A 66 -0.09 -1.57 -2.04
CA GLU A 66 -0.66 -1.14 -3.32
C GLU A 66 -2.16 -0.85 -3.20
N GLU A 67 -2.90 -1.69 -2.48
CA GLU A 67 -4.32 -1.45 -2.17
C GLU A 67 -4.52 -0.17 -1.35
N ALA A 68 -3.65 0.10 -0.37
CA ALA A 68 -3.71 1.35 0.41
C ALA A 68 -3.48 2.58 -0.49
N ARG A 69 -2.51 2.52 -1.41
CA ARG A 69 -2.23 3.59 -2.38
C ARG A 69 -3.38 3.79 -3.35
N ALA A 70 -3.92 2.71 -3.91
CA ALA A 70 -5.04 2.76 -4.83
C ALA A 70 -6.28 3.41 -4.19
N ARG A 71 -6.61 3.02 -2.96
CA ARG A 71 -7.71 3.65 -2.19
C ARG A 71 -7.46 5.12 -1.92
N ALA A 72 -6.24 5.52 -1.57
CA ALA A 72 -5.90 6.93 -1.37
C ALA A 72 -6.06 7.73 -2.67
N HIS A 73 -5.61 7.20 -3.81
CA HIS A 73 -5.81 7.82 -5.12
C HIS A 73 -7.28 7.96 -5.51
N GLU A 74 -8.10 6.94 -5.26
CA GLU A 74 -9.54 7.01 -5.49
C GLU A 74 -10.19 8.11 -4.64
N GLN A 75 -9.85 8.18 -3.36
CA GLN A 75 -10.38 9.22 -2.46
C GLN A 75 -9.94 10.62 -2.91
N HIS A 76 -8.70 10.79 -3.37
CA HIS A 76 -8.25 12.06 -3.94
C HIS A 76 -9.06 12.46 -5.17
N GLN A 77 -9.32 11.53 -6.10
CA GLN A 77 -10.14 11.84 -7.28
C GLN A 77 -11.57 12.25 -6.90
N VAL A 78 -12.18 11.58 -5.92
CA VAL A 78 -13.52 11.95 -5.42
C VAL A 78 -13.51 13.33 -4.78
N ALA A 79 -12.49 13.65 -3.96
CA ALA A 79 -12.35 14.98 -3.36
C ALA A 79 -12.12 16.07 -4.41
N ASP A 80 -11.27 15.83 -5.41
CA ASP A 80 -10.96 16.78 -6.48
C ASP A 80 -12.18 17.04 -7.36
N THR A 81 -12.92 15.99 -7.73
CA THR A 81 -14.16 16.12 -8.50
C THR A 81 -15.27 16.82 -7.71
N GLY A 82 -15.39 16.52 -6.41
CA GLY A 82 -16.31 17.21 -5.50
C GLY A 82 -15.97 18.71 -5.37
N ALA A 83 -14.68 19.03 -5.20
CA ALA A 83 -14.20 20.40 -5.11
C ALA A 83 -14.42 21.19 -6.41
N ALA A 84 -14.13 20.59 -7.57
CA ALA A 84 -14.43 21.21 -8.86
C ALA A 84 -15.94 21.42 -9.07
N GLY A 85 -16.77 20.47 -8.64
CA GLY A 85 -18.22 20.60 -8.68
C GLY A 85 -18.74 21.75 -7.80
N ALA A 86 -18.19 21.90 -6.60
CA ALA A 86 -18.49 23.03 -5.72
C ALA A 86 -18.07 24.37 -6.32
N ASP A 87 -16.88 24.46 -6.91
CA ASP A 87 -16.39 25.67 -7.57
C ASP A 87 -17.31 26.08 -8.74
N VAL A 88 -17.75 25.12 -9.58
CA VAL A 88 -18.69 25.36 -10.69
C VAL A 88 -20.06 25.81 -10.17
N ALA A 89 -20.59 25.16 -9.13
CA ALA A 89 -21.86 25.54 -8.53
C ALA A 89 -21.81 26.95 -7.94
N GLY A 90 -20.71 27.31 -7.28
CA GLY A 90 -20.46 28.67 -6.75
C GLY A 90 -20.42 29.72 -7.85
N GLN A 91 -19.68 29.48 -8.94
CA GLN A 91 -19.62 30.39 -10.09
C GLN A 91 -20.99 30.57 -10.75
N ARG A 92 -21.77 29.49 -10.91
CA ARG A 92 -23.12 29.56 -11.45
C ARG A 92 -24.03 30.39 -10.55
N LEU A 93 -23.99 30.17 -9.23
CA LEU A 93 -24.77 30.96 -8.28
C LEU A 93 -24.42 32.45 -8.37
N GLN A 94 -23.13 32.79 -8.45
CA GLN A 94 -22.70 34.18 -8.63
C GLN A 94 -23.22 34.79 -9.93
N HIS A 95 -23.20 34.02 -11.03
CA HIS A 95 -23.73 34.46 -12.31
C HIS A 95 -25.25 34.71 -12.25
N ASP A 96 -26.01 33.76 -11.69
CA ASP A 96 -27.47 33.84 -11.56
C ASP A 96 -27.86 35.04 -10.67
N VAL A 97 -27.13 35.27 -9.58
CA VAL A 97 -27.33 36.44 -8.70
C VAL A 97 -27.00 37.75 -9.42
N ALA A 98 -25.92 37.82 -10.21
CA ALA A 98 -25.57 39.01 -10.97
C ALA A 98 -26.62 39.33 -12.05
N GLN A 99 -27.15 38.31 -12.74
CA GLN A 99 -28.21 38.45 -13.72
C GLN A 99 -29.51 38.93 -13.06
N LEU A 100 -29.88 38.35 -11.91
CA LEU A 100 -31.03 38.79 -11.12
C LEU A 100 -30.86 40.25 -10.69
N ALA A 101 -29.70 40.62 -10.16
CA ALA A 101 -29.40 42.00 -9.76
C ALA A 101 -29.53 42.97 -10.94
N ALA A 102 -29.03 42.61 -12.12
CA ALA A 102 -29.18 43.43 -13.33
C ALA A 102 -30.64 43.59 -13.76
N SER A 103 -31.46 42.53 -13.67
CA SER A 103 -32.89 42.58 -14.01
C SER A 103 -33.71 43.47 -13.06
N VAL A 104 -33.32 43.53 -11.78
CA VAL A 104 -34.01 44.31 -10.73
C VAL A 104 -33.51 45.77 -10.70
N SER A 105 -32.31 46.05 -11.23
CA SER A 105 -31.69 47.38 -11.20
C SER A 105 -32.34 48.41 -12.15
N CYS A 106 -33.29 48.01 -13.02
CA CYS A 106 -34.10 48.94 -13.82
C CYS A 106 -35.18 49.58 -12.94
N PRO A 107 -35.00 50.82 -12.43
CA PRO A 107 -35.92 51.39 -11.48
C PRO A 107 -37.17 51.88 -12.21
N GLY A 108 -38.35 51.60 -11.66
CA GLY A 108 -39.55 52.36 -12.01
C GLY A 108 -39.37 53.85 -11.66
N PRO A 109 -40.20 54.77 -12.20
CA PRO A 109 -40.02 56.21 -12.07
C PRO A 109 -40.17 56.78 -10.63
N ASP A 110 -40.49 55.96 -9.63
CA ASP A 110 -40.75 56.40 -8.26
C ASP A 110 -39.46 56.62 -7.45
N THR A 111 -39.00 57.87 -7.46
CA THR A 111 -37.79 58.34 -6.77
C THR A 111 -37.89 58.22 -5.24
N GLY A 112 -39.10 58.22 -4.67
CA GLY A 112 -39.33 58.08 -3.23
C GLY A 112 -39.09 56.66 -2.71
N ALA A 113 -39.35 55.64 -3.53
CA ALA A 113 -39.03 54.25 -3.24
C ALA A 113 -37.51 54.00 -3.33
N ILE A 114 -36.84 54.58 -4.34
CA ILE A 114 -35.38 54.49 -4.52
C ILE A 114 -34.63 55.09 -3.32
N ALA A 115 -35.08 56.26 -2.83
CA ALA A 115 -34.46 56.91 -1.68
C ALA A 115 -34.54 56.06 -0.39
N ARG A 116 -35.70 55.42 -0.14
CA ARG A 116 -35.91 54.52 1.00
C ARG A 116 -35.10 53.22 0.89
N GLY A 117 -34.86 52.71 -0.32
CA GLY A 117 -34.12 51.46 -0.56
C GLY A 117 -32.59 51.57 -0.45
N LYS A 118 -32.03 52.79 -0.48
CA LYS A 118 -30.58 53.03 -0.59
C LYS A 118 -29.73 52.41 0.54
N ALA A 119 -30.28 52.33 1.75
CA ALA A 119 -29.62 51.67 2.88
C ALA A 119 -29.62 50.14 2.72
N ALA A 120 -30.74 49.56 2.28
CA ALA A 120 -30.87 48.13 2.04
C ALA A 120 -29.94 47.66 0.90
N THR A 121 -29.82 48.43 -0.18
CA THR A 121 -28.88 48.11 -1.28
C THR A 121 -27.43 48.09 -0.81
N ARG A 122 -27.01 49.05 0.03
CA ARG A 122 -25.65 49.05 0.61
C ARG A 122 -25.42 47.85 1.52
N ALA A 123 -26.38 47.51 2.37
CA ALA A 123 -26.29 46.33 3.21
C ALA A 123 -26.18 45.04 2.38
N ALA A 124 -26.97 44.92 1.31
CA ALA A 124 -26.92 43.78 0.40
C ALA A 124 -25.56 43.64 -0.30
N MET A 125 -24.95 44.75 -0.75
CA MET A 125 -23.61 44.73 -1.35
C MET A 125 -22.54 44.24 -0.35
N VAL A 126 -22.56 44.73 0.89
CA VAL A 126 -21.60 44.30 1.92
C VAL A 126 -21.80 42.83 2.29
N LEU A 127 -23.04 42.39 2.49
CA LEU A 127 -23.35 40.98 2.79
C LEU A 127 -22.93 40.04 1.65
N SER A 128 -23.07 40.48 0.39
CA SER A 128 -22.65 39.69 -0.77
C SER A 128 -21.12 39.55 -0.86
N ASP A 129 -20.37 40.62 -0.58
CA ASP A 129 -18.91 40.56 -0.51
C ASP A 129 -18.44 39.67 0.66
N LEU A 130 -19.06 39.80 1.84
CA LEU A 130 -18.76 38.96 3.00
C LEU A 130 -19.06 37.48 2.72
N LEU A 131 -20.21 37.18 2.10
CA LEU A 131 -20.58 35.82 1.72
C LEU A 131 -19.57 35.24 0.73
N THR A 132 -19.15 36.01 -0.27
CA THR A 132 -18.17 35.57 -1.27
C THR A 132 -16.82 35.23 -0.63
N ARG A 133 -16.33 36.07 0.29
CA ARG A 133 -15.09 35.81 1.02
C ARG A 133 -15.20 34.62 1.97
N ALA A 134 -16.34 34.50 2.65
CA ALA A 134 -16.59 33.40 3.57
C ALA A 134 -16.69 32.06 2.84
N ASP A 135 -17.40 32.01 1.72
CA ASP A 135 -17.53 30.84 0.85
C ASP A 135 -16.18 30.41 0.26
N ALA A 136 -15.41 31.36 -0.29
CA ALA A 136 -14.06 31.09 -0.77
C ALA A 136 -13.15 30.50 0.33
N ARG A 137 -13.22 31.04 1.56
CA ARG A 137 -12.46 30.49 2.68
C ARG A 137 -12.96 29.14 3.16
N ALA A 138 -14.26 28.91 3.18
CA ALA A 138 -14.82 27.61 3.49
C ALA A 138 -14.37 26.55 2.46
N GLY A 139 -14.35 26.90 1.18
CA GLY A 139 -13.87 26.02 0.10
C GLY A 139 -12.38 25.68 0.22
N GLU A 140 -11.52 26.66 0.49
CA GLU A 140 -10.09 26.41 0.73
C GLU A 140 -9.85 25.52 1.95
N LEU A 141 -10.60 25.74 3.03
CA LEU A 141 -10.52 24.90 4.23
C LEU A 141 -11.00 23.48 3.94
N ALA A 142 -12.13 23.31 3.24
CA ALA A 142 -12.65 22.00 2.86
C ALA A 142 -11.62 21.21 2.06
N LYS A 143 -11.01 21.83 1.03
CA LYS A 143 -9.92 21.22 0.23
C LYS A 143 -8.75 20.77 1.11
N ALA A 144 -8.32 21.61 2.04
CA ALA A 144 -7.21 21.27 2.95
C ALA A 144 -7.57 20.14 3.93
N TYR A 145 -8.78 20.14 4.48
CA TYR A 145 -9.25 19.10 5.39
C TYR A 145 -9.43 17.76 4.69
N ASP A 146 -9.97 17.74 3.48
CA ASP A 146 -10.09 16.52 2.68
C ASP A 146 -8.72 15.92 2.38
N GLN A 147 -7.76 16.76 1.95
CA GLN A 147 -6.38 16.31 1.73
C GLN A 147 -5.73 15.75 3.00
N ALA A 148 -5.87 16.45 4.13
CA ALA A 148 -5.33 16.00 5.41
C ALA A 148 -5.97 14.67 5.87
N ARG A 149 -7.28 14.53 5.68
CA ARG A 149 -8.01 13.30 6.02
C ARG A 149 -7.57 12.13 5.15
N ILE A 150 -7.47 12.33 3.84
CA ILE A 150 -7.02 11.27 2.91
C ILE A 150 -5.59 10.86 3.24
N ALA A 151 -4.70 11.82 3.51
CA ALA A 151 -3.33 11.53 3.93
C ALA A 151 -3.28 10.74 5.25
N GLY A 152 -4.12 11.09 6.22
CA GLY A 152 -4.26 10.36 7.49
C GLY A 152 -4.73 8.92 7.29
N LEU A 153 -5.79 8.73 6.50
CA LEU A 153 -6.31 7.39 6.17
C LEU A 153 -5.30 6.55 5.39
N ALA A 154 -4.55 7.16 4.47
CA ALA A 154 -3.49 6.50 3.73
C ALA A 154 -2.34 6.07 4.66
N CYS A 155 -1.95 6.93 5.60
CA CYS A 155 -0.93 6.61 6.61
C CYS A 155 -1.37 5.43 7.49
N GLU A 156 -2.59 5.48 8.02
CA GLU A 156 -3.15 4.41 8.84
C GLU A 156 -3.24 3.09 8.08
N ALA A 157 -3.74 3.12 6.84
CA ALA A 157 -3.85 1.94 5.99
C ALA A 157 -2.46 1.35 5.68
N SER A 158 -1.48 2.20 5.37
CA SER A 158 -0.10 1.78 5.10
C SER A 158 0.56 1.18 6.34
N TYR A 159 0.34 1.75 7.52
CA TYR A 159 0.82 1.19 8.78
C TYR A 159 0.19 -0.17 9.07
N ASN A 160 -1.14 -0.26 8.96
CA ASN A 160 -1.89 -1.51 9.13
C ASN A 160 -1.43 -2.61 8.17
N ALA A 161 -1.05 -2.25 6.93
CA ALA A 161 -0.49 -3.19 5.95
C ALA A 161 0.90 -3.72 6.32
N LEU A 162 1.63 -3.07 7.24
CA LEU A 162 2.93 -3.56 7.73
C LEU A 162 2.79 -4.45 8.97
N ILE A 163 1.78 -4.19 9.81
CA ILE A 163 1.61 -4.89 11.09
C ILE A 163 0.65 -6.08 11.04
N LYS A 164 -0.15 -6.22 9.97
CA LYS A 164 -1.05 -7.35 9.73
C LYS A 164 -0.43 -8.40 8.81
#